data_AF-A0A526YPJ2-F1
#
_entry.id   AF-A0A526YPJ2-F1
#
_cell.length_a   1.000
_cell.length_b   1.000
_cell.length_c   1.000
_cell.angle_alpha   90.00
_cell.angle_beta   90.00
_cell.angle_gamma   90.00
#
_symmetry.space_group_name_H-M   'P 1'
#
loop_
_entity.id
_entity.type
_entity.pdbx_description
1 polymer ?
#
loop_
_entity_poly.entity_id
_entity_poly.type
_entity_poly.pdbx_seq_one_letter_code
_entity_poly.pdbx_strand_id
1 'polypeptide(L)'
;VLFEASTDALDLLGRAVSRAHKLARGTALLKVTLDAQFATKWLMRRVDDFRKQRPGIELRFDIASELRDFDLDDVDVGIRFGAGKYPGLCTHRLFDNIIIPVCSPSLLASGPPLR
;
A
#
# COMPACT_ATOMS: atom_id res chain seq x y z
N VAL A 1 35.51 0.13 -0.53
CA VAL A 1 35.72 0.62 0.84
C VAL A 1 35.13 2.01 1.08
N LEU A 2 35.70 3.13 0.59
CA LEU A 2 35.14 4.46 0.88
C LEU A 2 33.71 4.67 0.36
N PHE A 3 33.43 4.20 -0.86
CA PHE A 3 32.09 4.28 -1.45
C PHE A 3 31.06 3.51 -0.63
N GLU A 4 31.36 2.25 -0.31
CA GLU A 4 30.50 1.36 0.50
C GLU A 4 30.26 1.92 1.91
N ALA A 5 31.33 2.34 2.60
CA ALA A 5 31.20 2.96 3.92
C ALA A 5 30.40 4.28 3.88
N SER A 6 30.50 5.04 2.79
CA SER A 6 29.69 6.25 2.59
C SER A 6 28.22 5.91 2.37
N THR A 7 27.91 4.89 1.57
CA THR A 7 26.54 4.42 1.33
C THR A 7 25.90 3.94 2.64
N ASP A 8 26.58 3.09 3.41
CA ASP A 8 26.07 2.58 4.68
C ASP A 8 25.76 3.70 5.68
N ALA A 9 26.64 4.70 5.78
CA ALA A 9 26.44 5.85 6.66
C ALA A 9 25.23 6.69 6.23
N LEU A 10 25.05 6.93 4.93
CA LEU A 10 23.90 7.66 4.39
C LEU A 10 22.60 6.89 4.58
N ASP A 11 22.61 5.56 4.39
CA ASP A 11 21.45 4.70 4.65
C ASP A 11 21.04 4.73 6.12
N LEU A 12 22.02 4.67 7.04
CA LEU A 12 21.77 4.76 8.47
C LEU A 12 21.15 6.13 8.85
N LEU A 13 21.68 7.21 8.30
CA LEU A 13 21.12 8.56 8.46
C LEU A 13 19.69 8.63 7.92
N GLY A 14 19.43 8.07 6.73
CA GLY A 14 18.10 8.01 6.13
C GLY A 14 17.08 7.33 7.05
N ARG A 15 17.41 6.15 7.59
CA ARG A 15 16.55 5.44 8.56
C ARG A 15 16.34 6.21 9.86
N ALA A 16 17.36 6.93 10.34
CA ALA A 16 17.24 7.72 11.56
C ALA A 16 16.30 8.93 11.37
N VAL A 17 16.42 9.62 10.24
CA VAL A 17 15.56 10.76 9.88
C VAL A 17 14.11 10.32 9.67
N SER A 18 13.88 9.21 8.96
CA SER A 18 12.53 8.66 8.76
C SER A 18 11.84 8.34 10.09
N ARG A 19 12.55 7.68 11.02
CA ARG A 19 12.02 7.37 12.36
C ARG A 19 11.73 8.64 13.17
N ALA A 20 12.60 9.65 13.13
CA ALA A 20 12.37 10.91 13.82
C ALA A 20 11.13 11.64 13.28
N HIS A 21 10.94 11.66 11.96
CA HIS A 21 9.75 12.22 11.33
C HIS A 21 8.46 11.51 11.77
N LYS A 22 8.46 10.17 11.78
CA LYS A 22 7.30 9.38 12.25
C LYS A 22 6.96 9.70 13.71
N LEU A 23 7.97 9.80 14.58
CA LEU A 23 7.77 10.12 15.99
C LEU A 23 7.20 11.53 16.18
N ALA A 24 7.73 12.53 15.46
CA ALA A 24 7.30 13.92 15.57
C ALA A 24 5.85 14.13 15.08
N ARG A 25 5.40 13.34 14.10
CA ARG A 25 4.06 13.44 13.52
C ARG A 25 2.96 12.87 14.42
N GLY A 26 3.33 11.99 15.35
CA GLY A 26 2.39 11.31 16.23
C GLY A 26 1.37 10.45 15.46
N THR A 27 0.29 10.06 16.14
CA THR A 27 -0.74 9.16 15.60
C THR A 27 -1.87 9.86 14.85
N ALA A 28 -1.78 11.19 14.70
CA ALA A 28 -2.84 11.99 14.08
C ALA A 28 -2.84 11.89 12.55
N LEU A 29 -1.72 11.51 11.92
CA LEU A 29 -1.64 11.30 10.48
C LEU A 29 -1.24 9.85 10.17
N LEU A 30 -2.13 9.14 9.47
CA LEU A 30 -1.91 7.79 8.98
C LEU A 30 -1.68 7.81 7.45
N LYS A 31 -0.45 7.48 7.05
CA LYS A 31 -0.03 7.33 5.66
C LYS A 31 -0.17 5.88 5.23
N VAL A 32 -1.06 5.64 4.26
CA VAL A 32 -1.40 4.32 3.76
C VAL A 32 -0.95 4.20 2.31
N THR A 33 -0.08 3.23 2.02
CA THR A 33 0.29 2.88 0.65
C THR A 33 -0.61 1.77 0.12
N LEU A 34 -1.10 1.89 -1.11
CA LEU A 34 -2.02 0.91 -1.72
C LEU A 34 -2.02 1.00 -3.25
N ASP A 35 -2.47 -0.07 -3.91
CA ASP A 35 -2.67 -0.04 -5.36
C ASP A 35 -3.93 0.76 -5.74
N ALA A 36 -3.92 1.29 -6.97
CA ALA A 36 -4.99 2.14 -7.47
C ALA A 36 -6.35 1.42 -7.59
N GLN A 37 -6.35 0.12 -7.88
CA GLN A 37 -7.59 -0.66 -8.02
C GLN A 37 -8.26 -0.79 -6.65
N PHE A 38 -7.51 -1.13 -5.60
CA PHE A 38 -8.04 -1.22 -4.25
C PHE A 38 -8.57 0.13 -3.75
N ALA A 39 -7.80 1.21 -3.99
CA ALA A 39 -8.19 2.56 -3.60
C ALA A 39 -9.57 2.92 -4.15
N THR A 40 -9.71 2.85 -5.48
CA THR A 40 -10.90 3.29 -6.20
C THR A 40 -12.09 2.32 -6.05
N LYS A 41 -11.84 1.01 -6.13
CA LYS A 41 -12.92 0.01 -6.15
C LYS A 41 -13.40 -0.41 -4.77
N TRP A 42 -12.64 -0.18 -3.69
CA TRP A 42 -13.01 -0.65 -2.36
C TRP A 42 -12.87 0.42 -1.27
N LEU A 43 -11.71 1.08 -1.18
CA LEU A 43 -11.38 1.92 -0.03
C LEU A 43 -12.13 3.26 -0.01
N MET A 44 -12.13 4.00 -1.13
CA MET A 44 -12.70 5.37 -1.15
C MET A 44 -14.15 5.41 -0.68
N ARG A 45 -14.96 4.39 -1.01
CA ARG A 45 -16.36 4.29 -0.56
C ARG A 45 -16.53 4.12 0.95
N ARG A 46 -15.46 3.79 1.68
CA ARG A 46 -15.43 3.52 3.13
C ARG A 46 -14.67 4.58 3.92
N VAL A 47 -13.89 5.44 3.25
CA VAL A 47 -13.08 6.47 3.89
C VAL A 47 -13.95 7.47 4.65
N ASP A 48 -15.11 7.84 4.11
CA ASP A 48 -15.99 8.82 4.77
C ASP A 48 -16.56 8.29 6.08
N ASP A 49 -16.93 7.01 6.11
CA ASP A 49 -17.40 6.36 7.33
C ASP A 49 -16.26 6.24 8.36
N PHE A 50 -15.06 5.85 7.91
CA PHE A 50 -13.87 5.83 8.78
C PHE A 50 -13.58 7.21 9.39
N ARG A 51 -13.61 8.28 8.58
CA ARG A 51 -13.37 9.66 9.05
C ARG A 51 -14.39 10.10 10.09
N LYS A 52 -15.66 9.70 9.94
CA LYS A 52 -16.70 9.97 10.95
C LYS A 52 -16.45 9.22 12.25
N GLN A 53 -16.03 7.96 12.18
CA GLN A 53 -15.75 7.14 13.36
C GLN A 53 -14.42 7.50 14.04
N ARG A 54 -13.46 8.04 13.30
CA ARG A 54 -12.09 8.37 13.74
C ARG A 54 -11.68 9.79 13.31
N PRO A 55 -12.37 10.86 13.78
CA PRO A 55 -12.14 12.21 13.30
C PRO A 55 -10.76 12.80 13.66
N GLY A 56 -10.06 12.22 14.64
CA GLY A 56 -8.71 12.63 15.03
C GLY A 56 -7.59 12.04 14.16
N ILE A 57 -7.91 11.26 13.13
CA ILE A 57 -6.94 10.65 12.23
C ILE A 57 -7.11 11.23 10.82
N GLU A 58 -6.12 12.01 10.38
CA GLU A 58 -5.93 12.38 8.98
C GLU A 58 -5.42 11.15 8.20
N LEU A 59 -6.02 10.89 7.05
CA LEU A 59 -5.58 9.84 6.13
C LEU A 59 -4.86 10.47 4.94
N ARG A 60 -3.66 9.98 4.63
CA ARG A 60 -2.96 10.25 3.37
C ARG A 60 -2.69 8.96 2.63
N PHE A 61 -2.89 9.00 1.32
CA PHE A 61 -2.74 7.84 0.47
C PHE A 61 -1.54 8.01 -0.46
N ASP A 62 -0.67 7.00 -0.45
CA ASP A 62 0.39 6.81 -1.45
C ASP A 62 -0.08 5.72 -2.41
N ILE A 63 -0.41 6.10 -3.64
CA ILE A 63 -0.92 5.16 -4.64
C ILE A 63 0.26 4.58 -5.42
N ALA A 64 0.66 3.36 -5.07
CA ALA A 64 1.82 2.69 -5.65
C ALA A 64 1.60 1.17 -5.72
N SER A 65 2.01 0.57 -6.84
CA SER A 65 2.05 -0.89 -7.01
C SER A 65 3.28 -1.51 -6.36
N GLU A 66 4.37 -0.74 -6.28
CA GLU A 66 5.64 -1.15 -5.68
C GLU A 66 5.51 -1.33 -4.16
N LEU A 67 6.35 -2.20 -3.59
CA LEU A 67 6.46 -2.33 -2.15
C LEU A 67 7.30 -1.17 -1.62
N ARG A 68 6.80 -0.52 -0.57
CA ARG A 68 7.53 0.50 0.17
C ARG A 68 8.41 -0.16 1.24
N ASP A 69 9.59 0.40 1.47
CA ASP A 69 10.42 0.06 2.61
C ASP A 69 9.95 0.90 3.80
N PHE A 70 9.40 0.27 4.84
CA PHE A 70 8.82 0.99 5.96
C PHE A 70 9.87 1.68 6.86
N ASP A 71 11.14 1.33 6.74
CA ASP A 71 12.22 2.00 7.46
C ASP A 71 12.68 3.29 6.76
N LEU A 72 12.59 3.32 5.43
CA LEU A 72 13.08 4.42 4.59
C LEU A 72 11.96 5.33 4.10
N ASP A 73 10.83 4.74 3.71
CA ASP A 73 9.67 5.45 3.21
C ASP A 73 8.78 5.93 4.36
N ASP A 74 8.26 7.15 4.22
CA ASP A 74 7.33 7.73 5.18
C ASP A 74 5.91 7.20 4.94
N VAL A 75 5.72 5.92 5.28
CA VAL A 75 4.48 5.16 5.20
C VAL A 75 4.29 4.36 6.50
N ASP A 76 3.05 4.24 6.96
CA ASP A 76 2.70 3.54 8.20
C ASP A 76 2.05 2.18 7.95
N VAL A 77 1.23 2.08 6.89
CA VAL A 77 0.47 0.85 6.55
C VAL A 77 0.49 0.60 5.05
N GLY A 78 0.66 -0.65 4.66
CA GLY A 78 0.56 -1.09 3.26
C GLY A 78 -0.62 -2.03 3.05
N ILE A 79 -1.45 -1.74 2.06
CA ILE A 79 -2.51 -2.65 1.60
C ILE A 79 -2.08 -3.21 0.25
N ARG A 80 -1.93 -4.53 0.17
CA ARG A 80 -1.45 -5.21 -1.03
C ARG A 80 -2.27 -6.46 -1.33
N PHE A 81 -2.50 -6.70 -2.61
CA PHE A 81 -2.93 -8.01 -3.08
C PHE A 81 -1.74 -8.98 -3.06
N GLY A 82 -1.88 -10.13 -2.41
CA GLY A 82 -0.84 -11.13 -2.37
C GLY A 82 -0.99 -12.13 -1.23
N ALA A 83 0.02 -12.98 -1.07
CA ALA A 83 0.02 -14.06 -0.08
C ALA A 83 0.34 -13.60 1.36
N GLY A 84 0.54 -12.29 1.59
CA GLY A 84 0.86 -11.75 2.91
C GLY A 84 2.23 -12.16 3.45
N LYS A 85 3.16 -12.57 2.58
CA LYS A 85 4.53 -12.95 2.97
C LYS A 85 5.49 -11.78 2.72
N TYR A 86 5.65 -10.92 3.72
CA TYR A 86 6.60 -9.81 3.69
C TYR A 86 7.56 -9.93 4.89
N PRO A 87 8.84 -10.26 4.67
CA PRO A 87 9.82 -10.40 5.76
C PRO A 87 9.89 -9.14 6.63
N GLY A 88 9.96 -9.32 7.94
CA GLY A 88 10.06 -8.22 8.90
C GLY A 88 8.76 -7.42 9.13
N LEU A 89 7.66 -7.77 8.44
CA LEU A 89 6.37 -7.09 8.59
C LEU A 89 5.29 -8.01 9.17
N CYS A 90 4.37 -7.40 9.91
CA CYS A 90 3.14 -8.06 10.31
C CYS A 90 2.09 -7.92 9.20
N THR A 91 1.40 -9.01 8.87
CA THR A 91 0.39 -9.02 7.81
C THR A 91 -0.96 -9.49 8.35
N HIS A 92 -2.00 -8.76 7.98
CA HIS A 92 -3.38 -9.10 8.29
C HIS A 92 -4.17 -9.25 6.99
N ARG A 93 -4.80 -10.40 6.79
CA ARG A 93 -5.69 -10.63 5.64
C ARG A 93 -6.97 -9.81 5.82
N LEU A 94 -7.32 -9.02 4.81
CA LEU A 94 -8.55 -8.21 4.82
C LEU A 94 -9.76 -9.03 4.33
N PHE A 95 -9.66 -9.66 3.17
CA PHE A 95 -10.71 -10.47 2.55
C PHE A 95 -10.16 -11.22 1.32
N ASP A 96 -10.96 -12.13 0.77
CA ASP A 96 -10.66 -12.83 -0.48
C ASP A 96 -10.99 -12.01 -1.72
N ASN A 97 -10.20 -12.19 -2.77
CA ASN A 97 -10.51 -11.69 -4.09
C ASN A 97 -10.92 -12.86 -4.98
N ILE A 98 -12.06 -12.71 -5.66
CA ILE A 98 -12.55 -13.70 -6.62
C ILE A 98 -12.27 -13.15 -8.02
N ILE A 99 -11.44 -13.86 -8.78
CA ILE A 99 -11.14 -13.53 -10.18
C ILE A 99 -12.00 -14.43 -11.05
N ILE A 100 -12.87 -13.81 -11.85
CA ILE A 100 -13.73 -14.51 -12.82
C ILE A 100 -13.37 -14.09 -14.25
N PRO A 101 -13.18 -15.04 -15.18
CA PRO A 101 -13.07 -14.70 -16.59
C PRO A 101 -14.45 -14.23 -17.09
N VAL A 102 -14.45 -13.20 -17.92
CA VAL A 102 -15.66 -12.69 -18.59
C VAL A 102 -15.41 -12.58 -20.08
N CYS A 103 -16.46 -12.75 -20.88
CA CYS A 103 -16.42 -12.64 -22.34
C CYS A 103 -17.49 -11.63 -22.79
N SER A 104 -17.17 -10.81 -23.78
CA SER A 104 -18.20 -9.96 -24.39
C SER A 104 -19.23 -10.85 -25.12
N PRO A 105 -20.54 -10.55 -25.03
CA PRO A 105 -21.56 -11.36 -25.70
C PRO A 105 -21.33 -11.47 -27.22
N SER A 106 -20.80 -10.41 -27.85
CA SER A 106 -20.51 -10.40 -29.29
C SER A 106 -19.36 -11.32 -29.69
N LEU A 107 -18.34 -11.44 -28.84
CA LEU A 107 -17.23 -12.38 -29.07
C LEU A 107 -17.72 -13.83 -29.00
N LEU A 108 -18.64 -14.13 -28.09
CA LEU A 108 -19.27 -15.45 -27.99
C LEU A 108 -20.17 -15.76 -29.19
N ALA A 109 -20.89 -14.76 -29.70
CA ALA A 109 -21.87 -14.95 -30.77
C ALA A 109 -21.25 -15.12 -32.16
N SER A 110 -20.16 -14.40 -32.47
CA SER A 110 -19.62 -14.33 -33.83
C SER A 110 -18.11 -14.20 -33.92
N GLY A 111 -17.39 -14.34 -32.81
CA GLY A 111 -15.94 -14.24 -32.79
C GLY A 111 -15.21 -15.58 -32.92
N PRO A 112 -13.88 -15.58 -32.98
CA PRO A 112 -13.09 -16.81 -32.99
C PRO A 112 -13.30 -17.63 -31.69
N PRO A 113 -13.11 -18.96 -31.72
CA PRO A 113 -13.21 -19.79 -30.52
C PRO A 113 -12.30 -19.29 -29.39
N LEU A 114 -12.86 -19.14 -28.19
CA LEU A 114 -12.10 -18.82 -26.97
C LEU A 114 -11.21 -20.02 -26.61
N ARG A 115 -9.95 -19.76 -26.28
CA ARG A 115 -8.97 -20.77 -25.81
C ARG A 115 -8.55 -20.47 -24.38
#